data_AF-A0AA50TPD3-F1
#
_entry.id   AF-A0AA50TPD3-F1
#
_cell.length_a   1.000
_cell.length_b   1.000
_cell.length_c   1.000
_cell.angle_alpha   90.00
_cell.angle_beta   90.00
_cell.angle_gamma   90.00
#
_symmetry.space_group_name_H-M   'P 1'
#
loop_
_entity.id
_entity.type
_entity.pdbx_description
1 polymer ?
#
loop_
_entity_poly.entity_id
_entity_poly.type
_entity_poly.pdbx_seq_one_letter_code
_entity_poly.pdbx_strand_id
1 'polypeptide(L)'
;GNTVSAVGPYKGLIQVRRIVEDTMKNIHPMYNIKSLMIKRELMKDPRLKNESWDRFLPKFKSKNVPRKQPKQKVKKKPYTPFPPPQQESKIDLQLASGEYFLKNEQKKAKHRHDKEEKQIQAKKTRDEERKKDFIP
;
A
#
# COMPACT_ATOMS: atom_id res chain seq x y z
N GLY A 1 -20.95 9.11 20.99
CA GLY A 1 -20.26 10.00 21.94
C GLY A 1 -18.87 9.47 22.22
N ASN A 2 -17.93 10.33 22.61
CA ASN A 2 -16.51 9.98 22.81
C ASN A 2 -16.14 9.78 24.29
N THR A 3 -17.14 9.60 25.16
CA THR A 3 -16.99 9.56 26.63
C THR A 3 -17.63 8.29 27.20
N VAL A 4 -17.11 7.81 28.32
CA VAL A 4 -17.70 6.71 29.10
C VAL A 4 -18.09 7.23 30.48
N SER A 5 -19.38 7.16 30.81
CA SER A 5 -19.91 7.49 32.12
C SER A 5 -20.09 6.23 32.96
N ALA A 6 -19.72 6.25 34.24
CA ALA A 6 -19.88 5.12 35.15
C ALA A 6 -20.27 5.61 36.55
N VAL A 7 -21.13 4.86 37.24
CA VAL A 7 -21.60 5.15 38.60
C VAL A 7 -21.34 3.92 39.48
N GLY A 8 -20.77 4.13 40.66
CA GLY A 8 -20.45 3.04 41.58
C GLY A 8 -19.48 3.45 42.69
N PRO A 9 -19.05 2.49 43.54
CA PRO A 9 -18.11 2.75 44.62
C PRO A 9 -16.74 3.18 44.09
N TYR A 10 -16.01 3.99 44.85
CA TYR A 10 -14.70 4.55 44.46
C TYR A 10 -13.71 3.50 43.93
N LYS A 11 -13.57 2.36 44.64
CA LYS A 11 -12.70 1.24 44.20
C LYS A 11 -13.14 0.64 42.86
N GLY A 12 -14.45 0.61 42.59
CA GLY A 12 -15.01 0.15 41.31
C GLY A 12 -14.75 1.14 40.18
N LEU A 13 -14.89 2.45 40.44
CA LEU A 13 -14.63 3.50 39.45
C LEU A 13 -13.17 3.51 38.98
N ILE A 14 -12.20 3.29 39.89
CA ILE A 14 -10.79 3.14 39.53
C ILE A 14 -10.59 1.93 38.61
N GLN A 15 -11.26 0.81 38.90
CA GLN A 15 -11.18 -0.40 38.06
C GLN A 15 -11.77 -0.15 36.67
N VAL A 16 -12.96 0.45 36.57
CA VAL A 16 -13.60 0.76 35.29
C VAL A 16 -12.72 1.70 34.47
N ARG A 17 -12.18 2.77 35.06
CA ARG A 17 -11.27 3.69 34.38
C ARG A 17 -10.10 2.96 33.74
N ARG A 18 -9.42 2.09 34.50
CA ARG A 18 -8.29 1.30 33.99
C ARG A 18 -8.69 0.39 32.83
N ILE A 19 -9.85 -0.26 32.92
CA ILE A 19 -10.37 -1.12 31.84
C ILE A 19 -10.60 -0.33 30.57
N VAL A 20 -11.23 0.83 30.67
CA VAL A 20 -11.53 1.70 29.53
C VAL A 20 -10.23 2.20 28.89
N GLU A 21 -9.29 2.72 29.67
CA GLU A 21 -8.00 3.20 29.16
C GLU A 21 -7.20 2.09 28.47
N ASP A 22 -7.15 0.88 29.05
CA ASP A 22 -6.48 -0.28 28.45
C ASP A 22 -7.18 -0.72 27.15
N THR A 23 -8.52 -0.67 27.11
CA THR A 23 -9.30 -0.98 25.91
C THR A 23 -9.00 -0.02 24.77
N MET A 24 -8.83 1.26 25.07
CA MET A 24 -8.40 2.27 24.10
C MET A 24 -6.97 2.05 23.60
N LYS A 25 -6.11 1.37 24.38
CA LYS A 25 -4.73 1.01 24.02
C LYS A 25 -4.62 -0.35 23.30
N ASN A 26 -5.70 -0.80 22.65
CA ASN A 26 -5.75 -2.06 21.91
C ASN A 26 -5.56 -3.32 22.79
N ILE A 27 -5.96 -3.27 24.06
CA ILE A 27 -6.03 -4.43 24.96
C ILE A 27 -7.49 -4.83 25.13
N HIS A 28 -7.86 -6.03 24.69
CA HIS A 28 -9.26 -6.43 24.71
C HIS A 28 -9.84 -6.50 26.15
N PRO A 29 -11.06 -5.96 26.41
CA PRO A 29 -11.61 -5.87 27.77
C PRO A 29 -11.78 -7.22 28.47
N MET A 30 -11.97 -8.30 27.70
CA MET A 30 -12.02 -9.68 28.21
C MET A 30 -10.81 -10.04 29.10
N TYR A 31 -9.61 -9.54 28.81
CA TYR A 31 -8.42 -9.81 29.63
C TYR A 31 -8.53 -9.18 31.02
N ASN A 32 -9.03 -7.96 31.08
CA ASN A 32 -9.24 -7.26 32.34
C ASN A 32 -10.40 -7.86 33.14
N ILE A 33 -11.49 -8.28 32.45
CA ILE A 33 -12.62 -8.97 33.08
C ILE A 33 -12.15 -10.30 33.70
N LYS A 34 -11.39 -11.12 32.94
CA LYS A 34 -10.83 -12.39 33.44
C LYS A 34 -9.91 -12.15 34.65
N SER A 35 -9.08 -11.11 34.61
CA SER A 35 -8.22 -10.73 35.74
C SER A 35 -9.03 -10.31 36.96
N LEU A 36 -10.13 -9.57 36.78
CA LEU A 36 -11.03 -9.20 37.89
C LEU A 36 -11.73 -10.41 38.51
N MET A 37 -12.18 -11.36 37.69
CA MET A 37 -12.78 -12.62 38.18
C MET A 37 -11.80 -13.37 39.08
N ILE A 38 -10.55 -13.56 38.62
CA ILE A 38 -9.51 -14.26 39.38
C ILE A 38 -9.20 -13.52 40.69
N LYS A 39 -9.06 -12.19 40.67
CA LYS A 39 -8.86 -11.38 41.88
C LYS A 39 -10.00 -11.54 42.89
N ARG A 40 -11.24 -11.62 42.43
CA ARG A 40 -12.41 -11.83 43.31
C ARG A 40 -12.37 -13.19 44.00
N GLU A 41 -11.93 -14.24 43.30
CA GLU A 41 -11.76 -15.56 43.92
C GLU A 41 -10.56 -15.59 44.88
N LEU A 42 -9.41 -15.01 44.51
CA LEU A 42 -8.22 -14.94 45.38
C LEU A 42 -8.46 -14.12 46.66
N MET A 43 -9.29 -13.07 46.59
CA MET A 43 -9.69 -12.30 47.77
C MET A 43 -10.43 -13.12 48.82
N LYS A 44 -11.13 -14.19 48.42
CA LYS A 44 -11.87 -15.05 49.35
C LYS A 44 -10.94 -15.94 50.16
N ASP A 45 -9.77 -16.30 49.63
CA ASP A 45 -8.81 -17.16 50.33
C ASP A 45 -8.02 -16.36 51.37
N PRO A 46 -8.13 -16.66 52.68
CA PRO A 46 -7.40 -15.96 53.73
C PRO A 46 -5.88 -16.15 53.66
N ARG A 47 -5.40 -17.26 53.09
CA ARG A 47 -3.97 -17.62 53.09
C ARG A 47 -3.15 -16.72 52.15
N LEU A 48 -3.74 -16.31 51.04
CA LEU A 48 -3.06 -15.55 49.98
C LEU A 48 -3.18 -14.02 50.16
N LYS A 49 -3.81 -13.53 51.24
CA LYS A 49 -4.05 -12.09 51.46
C LYS A 49 -2.79 -11.25 51.53
N ASN A 50 -1.71 -11.81 52.06
CA ASN A 50 -0.44 -11.10 52.29
C ASN A 50 0.59 -11.36 51.19
N GLU A 51 0.26 -12.16 50.18
CA GLU A 51 1.16 -12.55 49.10
C GLU A 51 0.84 -11.80 47.79
N SER A 52 1.83 -11.68 46.92
CA SER A 52 1.63 -11.12 45.58
C SER A 52 0.84 -12.09 44.69
N TRP A 53 -0.25 -11.60 44.09
CA TRP A 53 -1.10 -12.40 43.19
C TRP A 53 -0.61 -12.46 41.73
N ASP A 54 0.54 -11.86 41.41
CA ASP A 54 1.05 -11.76 40.03
C ASP A 54 1.26 -13.12 39.34
N ARG A 55 1.45 -14.19 40.12
CA ARG A 55 1.55 -15.57 39.61
C ARG A 55 0.24 -16.10 39.02
N PHE A 56 -0.90 -15.69 39.60
CA PHE A 56 -2.23 -16.18 39.23
C PHE A 56 -2.90 -15.31 38.15
N LEU A 57 -2.39 -14.09 37.96
CA LEU A 57 -2.95 -13.16 36.99
C LEU A 57 -2.47 -13.49 35.56
N PRO A 58 -3.38 -13.56 34.57
CA PRO A 58 -3.00 -13.76 33.18
C PRO A 58 -2.09 -12.64 32.68
N LYS A 59 -0.86 -12.98 32.27
CA LYS A 59 0.07 -12.03 31.64
C LYS A 59 -0.12 -12.04 30.14
N PHE A 60 -0.83 -11.05 29.61
CA PHE A 60 -0.96 -10.91 28.16
C PHE A 60 0.22 -10.11 27.61
N LYS A 61 1.15 -10.78 26.92
CA LYS A 61 2.21 -10.13 26.16
C LYS A 61 1.70 -9.90 24.74
N SER A 62 1.85 -8.68 24.22
CA SER A 62 1.60 -8.43 22.80
C SER A 62 2.54 -9.31 21.99
N LYS A 63 2.00 -10.29 21.26
CA LYS A 63 2.81 -11.08 20.33
C LYS A 63 3.09 -10.22 19.10
N ASN A 64 4.21 -9.49 19.12
CA ASN A 64 4.71 -8.84 17.91
C ASN A 64 5.46 -9.87 17.05
N VAL A 65 4.71 -10.81 16.47
CA VAL A 65 5.30 -11.83 15.58
C VAL A 65 5.73 -11.11 14.29
N PRO A 66 7.00 -11.21 13.87
CA PRO A 66 7.46 -10.57 12.66
C PRO A 66 6.65 -11.10 11.47
N ARG A 67 5.94 -10.20 10.79
CA ARG A 67 5.27 -10.52 9.53
C ARG A 67 6.31 -10.57 8.41
N LYS A 68 6.10 -11.47 7.44
CA LYS A 68 6.95 -11.56 6.24
C LYS A 68 6.97 -10.20 5.55
N GLN A 69 8.14 -9.59 5.44
CA GLN A 69 8.33 -8.37 4.66
C GLN A 69 8.46 -8.73 3.18
N PRO A 70 7.95 -7.88 2.25
CA PRO A 70 8.17 -8.10 0.83
C PRO A 70 9.67 -8.03 0.52
N LYS A 71 10.17 -8.96 -0.31
CA LYS A 71 11.59 -9.01 -0.72
C LYS A 71 12.03 -7.73 -1.44
N GLN A 72 11.13 -7.13 -2.21
CA GLN A 72 11.37 -5.86 -2.89
C GLN A 72 10.48 -4.78 -2.28
N LYS A 73 11.11 -3.81 -1.62
CA LYS A 73 10.42 -2.61 -1.13
C LYS A 73 10.40 -1.60 -2.27
N VAL A 74 9.21 -1.31 -2.80
CA VAL A 74 9.03 -0.24 -3.80
C VAL A 74 9.46 1.08 -3.17
N LYS A 75 10.57 1.65 -3.64
CA LYS A 75 10.98 3.00 -3.23
C LYS A 75 9.93 3.98 -3.73
N LYS A 76 9.34 4.77 -2.82
CA LYS A 76 8.41 5.84 -3.20
C LYS A 76 9.16 6.85 -4.06
N LYS A 77 8.53 7.31 -5.15
CA LYS A 77 9.07 8.41 -5.95
C LYS A 77 9.21 9.65 -5.07
N PRO A 78 10.24 10.50 -5.28
CA PRO A 78 10.37 11.76 -4.55
C PRO A 78 9.11 12.59 -4.76
N TYR A 79 8.66 13.26 -3.70
CA TYR A 79 7.50 14.13 -3.77
C TYR A 79 7.80 15.29 -4.73
N THR A 80 6.97 15.42 -5.76
CA THR A 80 6.94 16.57 -6.64
C THR A 80 5.65 17.34 -6.36
N PRO A 81 5.73 18.64 -6.03
CA PRO A 81 4.54 19.46 -5.79
C PRO A 81 3.77 19.74 -7.09
N PHE A 82 4.44 19.61 -8.24
CA PHE A 82 3.82 19.80 -9.55
C PHE A 82 3.19 18.50 -10.04
N PRO A 83 1.95 18.57 -10.56
CA PRO A 83 1.34 17.42 -11.21
C PRO A 83 2.13 17.04 -12.46
N PRO A 84 2.12 15.75 -12.87
CA PRO A 84 2.65 15.37 -14.17
C PRO A 84 1.85 16.07 -15.29
N PRO A 85 2.46 16.31 -16.47
CA PRO A 85 1.74 16.84 -17.61
C PRO A 85 0.59 15.90 -17.99
N GLN A 86 -0.51 16.48 -18.47
CA GLN A 86 -1.62 15.70 -19.02
C GLN A 86 -1.16 14.99 -20.30
N GLN A 87 -1.71 13.80 -20.55
CA GLN A 87 -1.49 13.13 -21.83
C GLN A 87 -2.20 13.91 -22.93
N GLU A 88 -1.47 14.20 -24.02
CA GLU A 88 -2.00 14.93 -25.17
C GLU A 88 -3.17 14.18 -25.82
N SER A 89 -4.16 14.91 -26.31
CA SER A 89 -5.27 14.28 -27.04
C SER A 89 -4.83 13.83 -28.44
N LYS A 90 -5.61 12.95 -29.08
CA LYS A 90 -5.37 12.55 -30.48
C LYS A 90 -5.36 13.76 -31.43
N ILE A 91 -6.16 14.78 -31.13
CA ILE A 91 -6.25 16.01 -31.92
C ILE A 91 -4.95 16.82 -31.75
N ASP A 92 -4.50 16.99 -30.51
CA ASP A 92 -3.25 17.71 -30.21
C ASP A 92 -2.04 17.04 -30.87
N LEU A 93 -1.96 15.72 -30.81
CA LEU A 93 -0.92 14.94 -31.50
C LEU A 93 -0.94 15.16 -33.02
N GLN A 94 -2.13 15.24 -33.63
CA GLN A 94 -2.29 15.48 -35.07
C GLN A 94 -2.01 16.93 -35.47
N LEU A 95 -2.31 17.88 -34.59
CA LEU A 95 -1.97 19.29 -34.78
C LEU A 95 -0.46 19.48 -34.69
N ALA A 96 0.20 18.88 -33.69
CA ALA A 96 1.64 18.91 -33.52
C ALA A 96 2.40 18.25 -34.68
N SER A 97 1.89 17.14 -35.24
CA SER A 97 2.47 16.47 -36.41
C SER A 97 2.16 17.17 -37.74
N GLY A 98 1.24 18.15 -37.76
CA GLY A 98 0.74 18.81 -38.96
C GLY A 98 -0.19 17.93 -39.82
N GLU A 99 -0.40 16.68 -39.45
CA GLU A 99 -1.28 15.75 -40.19
C GLU A 99 -2.75 16.14 -40.08
N TYR A 100 -3.14 16.93 -39.09
CA TYR A 100 -4.51 17.42 -38.95
C TYR A 100 -4.99 18.18 -40.19
N PHE A 101 -4.11 18.98 -40.79
CA PHE A 101 -4.43 19.85 -41.93
C PHE A 101 -4.42 19.12 -43.28
N LEU A 102 -3.83 17.92 -43.37
CA LEU A 102 -3.74 17.16 -44.61
C LEU A 102 -5.09 16.50 -44.96
N LYS A 103 -5.50 16.65 -46.23
CA LYS A 103 -6.65 15.90 -46.76
C LYS A 103 -6.35 14.41 -46.83
N ASN A 104 -7.40 13.57 -46.81
CA ASN A 104 -7.25 12.11 -46.87
C ASN A 104 -6.45 11.63 -48.10
N GLU A 105 -6.57 12.32 -49.23
CA GLU A 105 -5.80 12.01 -50.44
C GLU A 105 -4.31 12.28 -50.27
N GLN A 106 -3.95 13.41 -49.64
CA GLN A 106 -2.57 13.78 -49.36
C GLN A 106 -1.94 12.82 -48.35
N LYS A 107 -2.69 12.40 -47.32
CA LYS A 107 -2.26 11.36 -46.36
C LYS A 107 -1.97 10.04 -47.05
N LYS A 108 -2.87 9.60 -47.96
CA LYS A 108 -2.70 8.37 -48.74
C LYS A 108 -1.50 8.47 -49.70
N ALA A 109 -1.28 9.62 -50.32
CA ALA A 109 -0.14 9.85 -51.20
C ALA A 109 1.18 9.77 -50.41
N LYS A 110 1.27 10.46 -49.26
CA LYS A 110 2.42 10.39 -48.35
C LYS A 110 2.70 8.97 -47.89
N HIS A 111 1.68 8.23 -47.45
CA HIS A 111 1.84 6.84 -47.03
C HIS A 111 2.34 5.92 -48.16
N ARG A 112 1.91 6.13 -49.41
CA ARG A 112 2.44 5.37 -50.56
C ARG A 112 3.91 5.67 -50.81
N HIS A 113 4.28 6.95 -50.81
CA HIS A 113 5.66 7.40 -50.95
C HIS A 113 6.56 6.81 -49.87
N ASP A 114 6.16 6.90 -48.59
CA ASP A 114 6.92 6.32 -47.47
C ASP A 114 7.10 4.81 -47.61
N LYS A 115 6.11 4.11 -48.19
CA LYS A 115 6.19 2.66 -48.45
C LYS A 115 7.15 2.34 -49.58
N GLU A 116 7.14 3.12 -50.66
CA GLU A 116 8.05 2.99 -51.80
C GLU A 116 9.50 3.26 -51.36
N GLU A 117 9.74 4.31 -50.58
CA GLU A 117 11.07 4.59 -50.02
C GLU A 117 11.59 3.46 -49.14
N LYS A 118 10.76 2.91 -48.25
CA LYS A 118 11.12 1.75 -47.42
C LYS A 118 11.45 0.52 -48.27
N GLN A 119 10.70 0.28 -49.35
CA GLN A 119 10.98 -0.81 -50.27
C GLN A 119 12.32 -0.61 -51.01
N ILE A 120 12.60 0.61 -51.46
CA ILE A 120 13.86 0.97 -52.12
C ILE A 120 15.03 0.77 -51.15
N GLN A 121 14.91 1.23 -49.90
CA GLN A 121 15.93 1.03 -48.87
C GLN A 121 16.17 -0.45 -48.58
N ALA A 122 15.11 -1.24 -48.36
CA ALA A 122 15.22 -2.67 -48.10
C ALA A 122 15.84 -3.45 -49.27
N LYS A 123 15.56 -3.03 -50.51
CA LYS A 123 16.19 -3.62 -51.70
C LYS A 123 17.68 -3.30 -51.73
N LYS A 124 18.07 -2.04 -51.46
CA LYS A 124 19.48 -1.63 -51.37
C LYS A 124 20.23 -2.41 -50.30
N THR A 125 19.70 -2.50 -49.08
CA THR A 125 20.34 -3.25 -47.98
C THR A 125 20.50 -4.72 -48.34
N ARG A 126 19.49 -5.34 -48.96
CA ARG A 126 19.55 -6.75 -49.40
C ARG A 126 20.56 -6.96 -50.53
N ASP A 127 20.67 -6.02 -51.45
CA ASP A 127 21.66 -6.08 -52.54
C ASP A 127 23.09 -5.85 -52.01
N GLU A 128 23.27 -4.98 -51.00
CA GLU A 128 24.54 -4.79 -50.28
C GLU A 128 24.96 -6.05 -49.50
N GLU A 129 24.04 -6.66 -48.75
CA GLU A 129 24.27 -7.94 -48.07
C GLU A 129 24.68 -9.02 -49.06
N ARG A 130 23.94 -9.18 -50.16
CA ARG A 130 24.27 -10.15 -51.20
C ARG A 130 25.66 -9.91 -51.78
N LYS A 131 26.05 -8.66 -52.05
CA LYS A 131 27.38 -8.33 -52.61
C LYS A 131 28.53 -8.66 -51.66
N LYS A 132 28.33 -8.58 -50.34
CA LYS A 132 29.37 -8.96 -49.36
C LYS A 132 29.79 -10.43 -49.51
N ASP A 133 28.85 -11.30 -49.85
CA ASP A 133 29.12 -12.73 -50.04
C ASP A 133 29.89 -13.05 -51.34
N PHE A 134 30.02 -12.08 -52.27
CA PHE A 134 30.71 -12.23 -53.56
C PHE A 134 32.09 -11.56 -53.63
N ILE A 135 32.59 -11.00 -52.52
CA ILE A 135 33.95 -10.43 -52.42
C ILE A 135 34.84 -11.52 -51.78
N PRO A 136 35.90 -12.00 -52.45
CA PRO A 136 36.83 -13.02 -51.92
C PRO A 136 37.56 -12.59 -50.64
#